data_AF-A0A936A6S1-F1
#
_entry.id   AF-A0A936A6S1-F1
#
_cell.length_a   1.000
_cell.length_b   1.000
_cell.length_c   1.000
_cell.angle_alpha   90.00
_cell.angle_beta   90.00
_cell.angle_gamma   90.00
#
_symmetry.space_group_name_H-M   'P 1'
#
loop_
_entity.id
_entity.type
_entity.pdbx_description
1 polymer ?
#
loop_
_entity_poly.entity_id
_entity_poly.type
_entity_poly.pdbx_seq_one_letter_code
_entity_poly.pdbx_strand_id
1 'polypeptide(L)'
;METNWILHPDGSLYHLKLKPGDLAPIILSVGDPDRVRILSRYLDLIELQVESREFFTVTGYLSGKRISILSTGIGTDNIDIVMNEVDALFNIDLKLENQRMNLLKSHGFDWVQQ
;
A
#
# COMPACT_ATOMS: atom_id res chain seq x y z
N MET A 1 11.70 -2.14 -15.47
CA MET A 1 12.26 -1.92 -14.12
C MET A 1 11.79 -3.12 -13.30
N GLU A 2 12.70 -3.91 -12.76
CA GLU A 2 12.35 -4.99 -11.83
C GLU A 2 12.18 -4.34 -10.45
N THR A 3 10.95 -4.29 -9.93
CA THR A 3 10.66 -3.77 -8.58
C THR A 3 10.65 -4.93 -7.59
N ASN A 4 11.64 -4.94 -6.69
CA ASN A 4 11.68 -5.90 -5.59
C ASN A 4 10.75 -5.46 -4.46
N TRP A 5 9.75 -6.28 -4.13
CA TRP A 5 8.83 -5.99 -3.02
C TRP A 5 9.44 -6.43 -1.70
N ILE A 6 9.51 -5.49 -0.75
CA ILE A 6 9.86 -5.79 0.63
C ILE A 6 8.53 -5.96 1.38
N LEU A 7 8.36 -7.10 2.05
CA LEU A 7 7.16 -7.42 2.83
C LEU A 7 7.50 -7.46 4.33
N HIS A 8 6.54 -7.03 5.14
CA HIS A 8 6.54 -7.34 6.57
C HIS A 8 6.23 -8.83 6.80
N PRO A 9 6.57 -9.39 7.98
CA PRO A 9 6.28 -10.80 8.29
C PRO A 9 4.81 -11.19 8.17
N ASP A 10 3.89 -10.23 8.28
CA ASP A 10 2.46 -10.44 8.18
C ASP A 10 1.92 -10.36 6.74
N GLY A 11 2.81 -10.18 5.76
CA GLY A 11 2.52 -10.13 4.33
C GLY A 11 2.10 -8.75 3.80
N SER A 12 2.15 -7.71 4.64
CA SER A 12 1.88 -6.33 4.19
C SER A 12 3.09 -5.72 3.48
N LEU A 13 2.83 -4.81 2.53
CA LEU A 13 3.88 -4.06 1.84
C LEU A 13 4.63 -3.12 2.80
N TYR A 14 5.91 -2.88 2.52
CA TYR A 14 6.81 -2.23 3.45
C TYR A 14 6.36 -0.82 3.85
N HIS A 15 6.02 0.04 2.89
CA HIS A 15 5.74 1.46 3.15
C HIS A 15 4.30 1.67 3.59
N LEU A 16 3.32 1.23 2.79
CA LEU A 16 1.90 1.46 3.06
C LEU A 16 1.35 0.56 4.18
N LYS A 17 2.02 -0.56 4.50
CA LYS A 17 1.55 -1.59 5.44
C LYS A 17 0.16 -2.15 5.11
N LEU A 18 -0.16 -2.20 3.82
CA LEU A 18 -1.40 -2.77 3.30
C LEU A 18 -1.18 -4.16 2.73
N LYS A 19 -2.24 -4.95 2.70
CA LYS A 19 -2.33 -6.29 2.10
C LYS A 19 -3.28 -6.28 0.92
N PRO A 20 -3.17 -7.25 -0.01
CA PRO A 20 -4.14 -7.40 -1.09
C PRO A 20 -5.56 -7.48 -0.53
N GLY A 21 -6.45 -6.62 -1.05
CA GLY A 21 -7.83 -6.47 -0.59
C GLY A 21 -8.08 -5.30 0.38
N ASP A 22 -7.05 -4.76 1.04
CA ASP A 22 -7.20 -3.65 1.99
C ASP A 22 -7.64 -2.34 1.31
N LEU A 23 -7.24 -2.13 0.04
CA LEU A 23 -7.67 -1.01 -0.79
C LEU A 23 -8.94 -1.34 -1.57
N ALA A 24 -9.79 -0.34 -1.70
CA ALA A 24 -10.92 -0.34 -2.62
C ALA A 24 -10.47 0.01 -4.04
N PRO A 25 -11.20 -0.43 -5.08
CA PRO A 25 -10.90 -0.05 -6.47
C PRO A 25 -10.98 1.46 -6.73
N ILE A 26 -11.75 2.19 -5.91
CA ILE A 26 -11.86 3.65 -5.98
C ILE A 26 -10.99 4.22 -4.87
N ILE A 27 -9.91 4.91 -5.25
CA ILE A 27 -8.96 5.50 -4.32
C ILE A 27 -8.96 7.02 -4.49
N LEU A 28 -9.21 7.74 -3.39
CA LEU A 28 -9.01 9.17 -3.29
C LEU A 28 -7.65 9.45 -2.66
N SER A 29 -6.71 9.90 -3.48
CA SER A 29 -5.37 10.27 -3.03
C SER A 29 -5.32 11.73 -2.58
N VAL A 30 -4.65 12.00 -1.47
CA VAL A 30 -4.37 13.33 -0.92
C VAL A 30 -2.92 13.41 -0.46
N GLY A 31 -2.34 14.61 -0.36
CA GLY A 31 -0.95 14.73 0.15
C GLY A 31 -0.84 14.50 1.67
N ASP A 32 -1.71 15.14 2.44
CA ASP A 32 -1.60 15.23 3.90
C ASP A 32 -2.45 14.15 4.63
N PRO A 33 -1.89 13.38 5.57
CA PRO A 33 -2.64 12.47 6.46
C PRO A 33 -3.83 13.10 7.17
N ASP A 34 -3.72 14.36 7.60
CA ASP A 34 -4.83 15.03 8.29
C ASP A 34 -6.02 15.25 7.36
N ARG A 35 -5.78 15.37 6.05
CA ARG A 35 -6.86 15.43 5.06
C ARG A 35 -7.58 14.10 4.94
N VAL A 36 -6.89 12.97 5.09
CA VAL A 36 -7.52 11.65 5.17
C VAL A 36 -8.42 11.58 6.40
N ARG A 37 -7.96 12.05 7.57
CA ARG A 37 -8.75 12.09 8.81
C ARG A 37 -10.02 12.94 8.67
N ILE A 38 -9.94 14.05 7.94
CA ILE A 38 -11.10 14.92 7.69
C ILE A 38 -12.08 14.22 6.74
N LEU A 39 -11.57 13.67 5.62
CA LEU A 39 -12.40 13.05 4.59
C LEU A 39 -13.05 11.73 5.06
N SER A 40 -12.36 10.96 5.90
CA SER A 40 -12.89 9.68 6.41
C SER A 40 -14.13 9.84 7.27
N ARG A 41 -14.36 11.03 7.87
CA ARG A 41 -15.58 11.34 8.63
C ARG A 41 -16.85 11.36 7.78
N TYR A 42 -16.72 11.46 6.46
CA TYR A 42 -17.84 11.42 5.54
C TYR A 42 -18.19 10.00 5.10
N LEU A 43 -17.38 8.99 5.44
CA LEU A 43 -17.70 7.59 5.17
C LEU A 43 -18.84 7.14 6.09
N ASP A 44 -19.77 6.36 5.53
CA ASP A 44 -20.88 5.76 6.27
C ASP A 44 -20.39 4.69 7.26
N LEU A 45 -19.34 3.96 6.85
CA LEU A 45 -18.71 2.90 7.62
C LEU A 45 -17.21 2.89 7.35
N ILE A 46 -16.41 2.74 8.40
CA ILE A 46 -14.97 2.52 8.29
C ILE A 46 -14.70 1.02 8.46
N GLU A 47 -14.06 0.41 7.46
CA GLU A 47 -13.68 -1.00 7.44
C GLU A 47 -12.23 -1.17 7.95
N LEU A 48 -11.34 -0.26 7.55
CA LEU A 48 -9.90 -0.34 7.82
C LEU A 48 -9.32 1.06 8.04
N GLN A 49 -8.37 1.17 8.98
CA GLN A 49 -7.49 2.33 9.11
C GLN A 49 -6.06 1.85 9.35
N VAL A 50 -5.12 2.26 8.50
CA VAL A 50 -3.70 1.87 8.59
C VAL A 50 -2.84 3.11 8.42
N GLU A 51 -1.92 3.32 9.35
CA GLU A 51 -1.00 4.46 9.35
C GLU A 51 0.45 3.98 9.42
N SER A 52 1.29 4.56 8.57
CA SER A 52 2.71 4.27 8.45
C SER A 52 3.45 5.51 7.97
N ARG A 53 4.16 6.18 8.89
CA ARG A 53 4.87 7.45 8.62
C ARG A 53 3.91 8.50 8.01
N GLU A 54 4.24 9.09 6.86
CA GLU A 54 3.39 10.02 6.12
C GLU A 54 2.26 9.36 5.30
N PHE A 55 2.14 8.03 5.30
CA PHE A 55 1.07 7.30 4.63
C PHE A 55 -0.03 6.92 5.62
N PHE A 56 -1.25 7.36 5.34
CA PHE A 56 -2.43 7.06 6.11
C PHE A 56 -3.56 6.64 5.17
N THR A 57 -4.07 5.44 5.38
CA THR A 57 -5.13 4.85 4.55
C THR A 57 -6.36 4.61 5.41
N VAL A 58 -7.50 5.04 4.91
CA VAL A 58 -8.81 4.66 5.45
C VAL A 58 -9.64 4.05 4.33
N THR A 59 -10.08 2.81 4.51
CA THR A 59 -11.02 2.14 3.60
C THR A 59 -12.36 2.00 4.28
N GLY A 60 -13.43 2.28 3.54
CA GLY A 60 -14.78 2.22 4.06
C GLY A 60 -15.83 2.32 2.96
N TYR A 61 -17.06 2.66 3.34
CA TYR A 61 -18.18 2.79 2.42
C TYR A 61 -18.72 4.21 2.39
N LEU A 62 -19.06 4.68 1.20
CA LEU A 62 -19.79 5.93 0.97
C LEU A 62 -20.91 5.67 -0.02
N SER A 63 -22.15 5.88 0.40
CA SER A 63 -23.36 5.61 -0.40
C SER A 63 -23.36 4.20 -1.01
N GLY A 64 -22.98 3.20 -0.21
CA GLY A 64 -22.91 1.80 -0.62
C GLY A 64 -21.73 1.43 -1.53
N LYS A 65 -20.83 2.37 -1.86
CA LYS A 65 -19.60 2.10 -2.63
C LYS A 65 -18.41 1.99 -1.69
N ARG A 66 -17.60 0.94 -1.85
CA ARG A 66 -16.32 0.80 -1.13
C ARG A 66 -15.30 1.78 -1.73
N ILE A 67 -14.71 2.63 -0.89
CA ILE A 67 -13.75 3.68 -1.27
C ILE A 67 -12.60 3.65 -0.27
N SER A 68 -11.38 3.89 -0.77
CA SER A 68 -10.20 4.15 0.05
C SER A 68 -9.77 5.59 -0.07
N ILE A 69 -9.36 6.20 1.04
CA ILE A 69 -8.73 7.52 1.09
C ILE A 69 -7.31 7.30 1.57
N LEU A 70 -6.33 7.77 0.82
CA LEU A 70 -4.90 7.47 1.02
C LEU A 70 -4.08 8.76 1.00
N SER A 71 -3.27 9.01 2.03
CA SER A 71 -2.25 10.06 1.97
C SER A 71 -0.99 9.57 1.28
N THR A 72 -0.41 10.43 0.44
CA THR A 72 0.82 10.15 -0.29
C THR A 72 2.03 10.89 0.25
N GLY A 73 1.90 11.77 1.24
CA GLY A 73 2.99 12.67 1.62
C GLY A 73 3.27 13.73 0.54
N ILE A 74 4.43 14.39 0.65
CA ILE A 74 4.88 15.46 -0.25
C ILE A 74 6.17 15.02 -0.93
N GLY A 75 6.16 15.00 -2.26
CA GLY A 75 7.33 14.65 -3.06
C GLY A 75 7.01 13.63 -4.13
N THR A 76 7.78 13.65 -5.22
CA THR A 76 7.63 12.70 -6.32
C THR A 76 8.05 11.28 -5.92
N ASP A 77 9.01 11.18 -5.01
CA ASP A 77 9.47 9.95 -4.36
C ASP A 77 8.35 9.26 -3.59
N ASN A 78 7.60 9.98 -2.75
CA ASN A 78 6.50 9.37 -2.04
C ASN A 78 5.36 8.91 -2.96
N ILE A 79 5.07 9.68 -4.03
CA ILE A 79 4.06 9.29 -5.01
C ILE A 79 4.50 8.03 -5.76
N ASP A 80 5.78 7.91 -6.14
CA ASP A 80 6.30 6.71 -6.81
C ASP A 80 6.16 5.47 -5.91
N ILE A 81 6.50 5.59 -4.63
CA ILE A 81 6.29 4.52 -3.64
C ILE A 81 4.82 4.11 -3.59
N VAL A 82 3.90 5.08 -3.46
CA VAL A 82 2.47 4.80 -3.39
C VAL A 82 1.97 4.12 -4.66
N MET A 83 2.32 4.64 -5.82
CA MET A 83 1.84 4.09 -7.10
C MET A 83 2.34 2.67 -7.32
N ASN A 84 3.61 2.40 -7.03
CA ASN A 84 4.18 1.06 -7.13
C ASN A 84 3.51 0.09 -6.14
N GLU A 85 3.40 0.46 -4.86
CA GLU A 85 2.77 -0.42 -3.87
C GLU A 85 1.27 -0.62 -4.13
N VAL A 86 0.54 0.40 -4.57
CA VAL A 86 -0.86 0.26 -4.99
C VAL A 86 -0.98 -0.70 -6.17
N ASP A 87 -0.14 -0.57 -7.21
CA ASP A 87 -0.15 -1.50 -8.34
C ASP A 87 0.08 -2.94 -7.89
N ALA A 88 1.04 -3.16 -6.98
CA ALA A 88 1.31 -4.47 -6.43
C ALA A 88 0.12 -5.07 -5.66
N LEU A 89 -0.61 -4.27 -4.89
CA LEU A 89 -1.78 -4.72 -4.13
C LEU A 89 -2.91 -5.23 -5.02
N PHE A 90 -3.03 -4.71 -6.25
CA PHE A 90 -4.08 -5.10 -7.20
C PHE A 90 -3.62 -6.16 -8.19
N ASN A 91 -2.35 -6.15 -8.60
CA ASN A 91 -1.89 -6.87 -9.79
C ASN A 91 -0.82 -7.95 -9.52
N ILE A 92 -0.24 -8.01 -8.31
CA ILE A 92 0.89 -8.91 -8.02
C ILE A 92 0.52 -9.92 -6.93
N ASP A 93 0.81 -11.20 -7.17
CA ASP A 93 0.79 -12.22 -6.12
C ASP A 93 2.06 -12.10 -5.25
N LEU A 94 1.93 -11.31 -4.16
CA LEU A 94 3.02 -11.04 -3.22
C LEU A 94 3.59 -12.31 -2.57
N LYS A 95 2.81 -13.39 -2.45
CA LYS A 95 3.31 -14.65 -1.87
C LYS A 95 4.24 -15.36 -2.84
N LEU A 96 3.83 -15.45 -4.09
CA LEU A 96 4.64 -16.07 -5.14
C LEU A 96 5.96 -15.32 -5.33
N GLU A 97 5.91 -13.99 -5.35
CA GLU A 97 7.10 -13.19 -5.57
C GLU A 97 8.08 -13.27 -4.38
N ASN A 98 7.57 -13.31 -3.15
CA ASN A 98 8.40 -13.51 -1.97
C ASN A 98 9.08 -14.90 -1.97
N GLN A 99 8.38 -15.95 -2.42
CA GLN A 99 8.98 -17.29 -2.59
C GLN A 99 10.10 -17.29 -3.63
N ARG A 100 9.85 -16.65 -4.79
CA ARG A 100 10.86 -16.48 -5.84
C ARG A 100 12.10 -15.76 -5.31
N MET A 101 11.92 -14.70 -4.53
CA MET A 101 13.03 -13.97 -3.93
C MET A 101 13.83 -14.80 -2.92
N ASN A 102 13.15 -15.58 -2.08
CA ASN A 102 13.82 -16.49 -1.14
C ASN A 102 14.63 -17.57 -1.88
N LEU A 103 14.11 -18.07 -3.00
CA LEU A 103 14.83 -18.99 -3.88
C LEU A 103 16.07 -18.33 -4.50
N LEU A 104 15.97 -17.11 -5.01
CA LEU A 104 17.13 -16.40 -5.58
C LEU A 104 18.22 -16.18 -4.53
N LYS A 105 17.84 -15.78 -3.32
CA LYS A 105 18.77 -15.63 -2.19
C LYS A 105 19.41 -16.94 -1.79
N SER A 106 18.67 -18.05 -1.77
CA SER A 106 19.23 -19.38 -1.45
C SER A 106 20.26 -19.86 -2.49
N HIS A 107 20.22 -19.32 -3.71
CA HIS A 107 21.18 -19.62 -4.78
C HIS A 107 22.32 -18.58 -4.87
N GLY A 108 22.48 -17.72 -3.85
CA GLY A 108 23.60 -16.77 -3.76
C GLY A 108 23.41 -15.47 -4.56
N PHE A 109 22.21 -15.21 -5.08
CA PHE A 109 21.88 -13.94 -5.74
C PHE A 109 21.23 -13.00 -4.74
N ASP A 110 22.03 -12.20 -4.04
CA ASP A 110 21.54 -11.15 -3.13
C ASP A 110 21.69 -9.77 -3.77
N TRP A 111 20.58 -9.27 -4.32
CA TRP A 111 20.52 -7.99 -5.04
C TRP A 111 20.25 -6.80 -4.10
N VAL A 112 20.21 -7.00 -2.78
CA VAL A 112 19.88 -5.97 -1.78
C VAL A 112 21.11 -5.18 -1.29
N GLN A 113 22.31 -5.45 -1.82
CA GLN A 113 23.50 -4.64 -1.58
C GLN A 113 23.88 -3.81 -2.81
N GLN A 114 23.22 -2.67 -2.99
CA GLN A 114 23.74 -1.50 -3.70
C GLN A 114 23.00 -0.25 -3.27
#